data_AF-A0A5C3LKN3-F1
#
_entry.id   AF-A0A5C3LKN3-F1
#
_cell.length_a   1.000
_cell.length_b   1.000
_cell.length_c   1.000
_cell.angle_alpha   90.00
_cell.angle_beta   90.00
_cell.angle_gamma   90.00
#
_symmetry.space_group_name_H-M   'P 1'
#
loop_
_entity.id
_entity.type
_entity.pdbx_description
1 polymer ?
#
loop_
_entity_poly.entity_id
_entity_poly.type
_entity_poly.pdbx_seq_one_letter_code
_entity_poly.pdbx_strand_id
1 'polypeptide(L)' 'LGGMGKTQIALKFAEEVSSQYAYIFWVNATNGDTITASLKGIASISEAKKAEVDETPESVLYWIACL' A
#
# COMPACT_ATOMS: atom_id res chain seq x y z
N LEU A 1 -11.28 -20.56 7.35
CA LEU A 1 -12.12 -20.75 6.14
C LEU A 1 -11.76 -19.68 5.11
N GLY A 2 -10.72 -19.91 4.31
CA GLY A 2 -10.27 -18.98 3.27
C GLY A 2 -11.08 -19.18 1.99
N GLY A 3 -12.19 -18.45 1.83
CA GLY A 3 -12.95 -18.47 0.58
C GLY A 3 -12.16 -17.94 -0.62
N MET A 4 -12.33 -18.57 -1.78
CA MET A 4 -11.89 -18.06 -3.08
C MET A 4 -12.56 -16.70 -3.36
N GLY A 5 -11.82 -15.77 -3.95
CA GLY A 5 -12.40 -14.53 -4.50
C GLY A 5 -12.25 -13.25 -3.66
N LYS A 6 -11.88 -13.30 -2.37
CA LYS A 6 -11.73 -12.08 -1.55
C LYS A 6 -10.71 -11.10 -2.14
N THR A 7 -9.55 -11.59 -2.54
CA THR A 7 -8.53 -10.78 -3.22
C THR A 7 -9.05 -10.20 -4.53
N GLN A 8 -9.82 -10.98 -5.29
CA GLN A 8 -10.40 -10.52 -6.56
C GLN A 8 -11.46 -9.42 -6.34
N ILE A 9 -12.28 -9.53 -5.29
CA ILE A 9 -13.24 -8.48 -4.91
C ILE A 9 -12.51 -7.20 -4.50
N ALA A 10 -11.43 -7.29 -3.70
CA ALA A 10 -10.63 -6.13 -3.32
C ALA A 10 -9.96 -5.44 -4.52
N LEU A 11 -9.42 -6.24 -5.47
CA LEU A 11 -8.84 -5.72 -6.71
C LEU A 11 -9.90 -5.04 -7.58
N LYS A 12 -11.09 -5.66 -7.72
CA LYS A 12 -12.18 -5.08 -8.50
C LYS A 12 -12.67 -3.76 -7.92
N PHE A 13 -12.80 -3.69 -6.59
CA PHE A 13 -13.14 -2.45 -5.90
C PHE A 13 -12.10 -1.36 -6.15
N ALA A 14 -10.80 -1.67 -6.00
CA ALA A 14 -9.72 -0.72 -6.26
C ALA A 14 -9.74 -0.18 -7.70
N GLU A 15 -10.05 -1.03 -8.69
CA GLU A 15 -10.22 -0.63 -10.09
C GLU A 15 -11.39 0.36 -10.25
N GLU A 16 -12.55 0.05 -9.67
CA GLU A 16 -13.77 0.87 -9.78
C GLU A 16 -13.64 2.25 -9.12
N VAL A 17 -12.88 2.35 -8.02
CA VAL A 17 -12.68 3.62 -7.31
C VAL A 17 -11.40 4.37 -7.69
N SER A 18 -10.63 3.84 -8.64
CA SER A 18 -9.31 4.41 -9.03
C SER A 18 -9.36 5.87 -9.48
N SER A 19 -10.49 6.34 -10.00
CA SER A 19 -10.70 7.75 -10.39
C SER A 19 -11.10 8.66 -9.22
N GLN A 20 -11.46 8.11 -8.07
CA GLN A 20 -11.93 8.85 -6.88
C GLN A 20 -10.83 9.09 -5.86
N TYR A 21 -9.79 8.25 -5.85
CA TYR A 21 -8.67 8.34 -4.92
C TYR A 21 -7.37 8.62 -5.67
N ALA A 22 -6.60 9.60 -5.19
CA ALA A 22 -5.28 9.90 -5.74
C ALA A 22 -4.28 8.75 -5.50
N TYR A 23 -4.45 8.02 -4.40
CA TYR A 23 -3.56 6.93 -4.01
C TYR A 23 -4.35 5.72 -3.51
N ILE A 24 -3.94 4.53 -3.96
CA ILE A 24 -4.42 3.24 -3.47
C ILE A 24 -3.18 2.38 -3.22
N PHE A 25 -2.94 2.01 -1.96
CA PHE A 25 -1.78 1.20 -1.56
C PHE A 25 -2.19 -0.24 -1.26
N TRP A 26 -1.40 -1.19 -1.74
CA TRP A 26 -1.60 -2.62 -1.47
C TRP A 26 -0.56 -3.14 -0.48
N VAL A 27 -1.01 -3.75 0.63
CA VAL A 27 -0.14 -4.32 1.67
C VAL A 27 -0.41 -5.81 1.80
N ASN A 28 0.63 -6.62 1.63
CA ASN A 28 0.56 -8.06 1.91
C ASN A 28 0.67 -8.30 3.43
N ALA A 29 -0.47 -8.51 4.08
CA ALA A 29 -0.57 -8.74 5.53
C ALA A 29 -0.48 -10.22 5.95
N THR A 30 0.25 -11.06 5.19
CA THR A 30 0.42 -12.49 5.53
C THR A 30 1.15 -12.67 6.87
N ASN A 31 2.19 -11.88 7.14
CA ASN A 31 2.91 -11.82 8.42
C ASN A 31 3.64 -10.45 8.56
N GLY A 32 4.35 -10.24 9.67
CA GLY A 32 5.07 -8.98 9.93
C GLY A 32 6.14 -8.64 8.89
N ASP A 33 6.84 -9.64 8.35
CA ASP A 33 7.88 -9.44 7.34
C ASP A 33 7.27 -9.02 6.00
N THR A 34 6.14 -9.63 5.59
CA THR A 34 5.45 -9.24 4.35
C THR A 34 4.83 -7.86 4.44
N ILE A 35 4.36 -7.44 5.64
CA ILE A 35 3.88 -6.08 5.89
C ILE A 35 5.05 -5.10 5.71
N THR A 36 6.16 -5.37 6.39
CA THR A 36 7.37 -4.54 6.33
C THR A 36 7.88 -4.40 4.90
N ALA A 37 7.98 -5.52 4.17
CA ALA A 37 8.41 -5.51 2.77
C ALA A 37 7.46 -4.71 1.86
N SER A 38 6.14 -4.81 2.09
CA SER A 38 5.14 -4.05 1.33
C SER A 38 5.29 -2.54 1.57
N LEU A 39 5.43 -2.12 2.84
CA LEU A 39 5.61 -0.71 3.19
C LEU A 39 6.91 -0.14 2.61
N LYS A 40 8.01 -0.90 2.68
CA LYS A 40 9.27 -0.52 2.02
C LYS A 40 9.11 -0.40 0.49
N GLY A 41 8.33 -1.28 -0.12
CA GLY A 41 7.98 -1.17 -1.54
C GLY A 41 7.24 0.12 -1.89
N ILE A 42 6.41 0.66 -0.98
CA ILE A 42 5.73 1.95 -1.17
C ILE A 42 6.74 3.10 -1.17
N ALA A 43 7.77 3.09 -0.32
CA ALA A 43 8.84 4.09 -0.34
C ALA A 43 9.58 4.16 -1.70
N SER A 44 9.52 3.10 -2.50
CA SER A 44 10.19 3.04 -3.81
C SER A 44 9.46 3.77 -4.94
N ILE A 45 8.21 4.23 -4.73
CA ILE A 45 7.45 4.95 -5.76
C ILE A 45 7.98 6.38 -5.96
N SER A 46 7.72 6.96 -7.13
CA SER A 46 8.27 8.26 -7.54
C SER A 46 7.90 9.39 -6.57
N GLU A 47 6.67 9.42 -6.08
CA GLU A 47 6.15 10.45 -5.17
C GLU A 47 6.79 10.35 -3.79
N ALA A 48 6.90 9.14 -3.24
CA ALA A 48 7.57 8.90 -1.96
C ALA A 48 9.08 9.25 -2.04
N LYS A 49 9.75 8.90 -3.14
CA LYS A 49 11.14 9.28 -3.40
C LYS A 49 11.34 10.80 -3.47
N LYS A 50 10.43 11.51 -4.14
CA LYS A 50 10.47 12.99 -4.20
C LYS A 50 10.24 13.64 -2.83
N ALA A 51 9.45 13.00 -1.98
CA ALA A 51 9.22 13.42 -0.60
C ALA A 51 10.31 12.95 0.38
N GLU A 52 11.39 12.33 -0.13
CA GLU A 52 12.52 11.83 0.67
C GLU A 52 12.08 10.90 1.82
N VAL A 53 11.08 10.06 1.56
CA VAL A 53 10.55 9.11 2.54
C VAL A 53 11.57 8.00 2.80
N ASP A 54 11.97 7.83 4.05
CA ASP A 54 12.84 6.72 4.46
C ASP A 54 12.17 5.36 4.26
N GLU A 55 12.96 4.34 3.95
CA GLU A 55 12.48 2.95 3.79
C GLU A 55 12.18 2.25 5.13
N THR A 56 11.66 2.99 6.12
CA THR A 56 11.15 2.43 7.38
C THR A 56 9.63 2.38 7.36
N PRO A 57 8.99 1.33 7.94
CA PRO A 57 7.53 1.27 8.06
C PRO A 57 6.90 2.54 8.66
N GLU A 58 7.52 3.10 9.68
CA GLU A 58 7.04 4.27 10.41
C GLU A 58 7.05 5.52 9.53
N SER A 59 8.14 5.77 8.80
CA SER A 59 8.26 6.91 7.89
C SER A 59 7.25 6.81 6.75
N VAL A 60 7.08 5.61 6.17
CA VAL A 60 6.09 5.37 5.12
C VAL A 60 4.67 5.60 5.62
N LEU A 61 4.32 5.09 6.80
CA LEU A 61 2.98 5.29 7.38
C LEU A 61 2.73 6.76 7.72
N TYR A 62 3.73 7.48 8.24
CA TYR A 62 3.64 8.92 8.49
C TYR A 62 3.43 9.70 7.19
N TRP A 63 4.16 9.35 6.13
CA TRP A 63 3.98 9.96 4.81
C TRP A 63 2.58 9.72 4.24
N ILE A 64 2.06 8.48 4.29
CA ILE A 64 0.70 8.16 3.86
C ILE A 64 -0.34 8.97 4.63
N ALA A 65 -0.14 9.20 5.93
CA ALA A 65 -1.05 10.01 6.75
C ALA A 65 -1.01 11.51 6.41
N CYS A 66 -0.01 11.97 5.67
CA CYS A 66 0.16 13.36 5.23
C CYS A 66 -0.26 13.61 3.77
N LEU A 67 -0.68 12.57 3.03
CA LEU A 67 -1.21 12.67 1.65
C LEU A 67 -2.65 13.18 1.64
#